data_AF-A0A257NJJ1-F1
#
_entry.id   AF-A0A257NJJ1-F1
#
_cell.length_a   1.000
_cell.length_b   1.000
_cell.length_c   1.000
_cell.angle_alpha   90.00
_cell.angle_beta   90.00
_cell.angle_gamma   90.00
#
_symmetry.space_group_name_H-M   'P 1'
#
loop_
_entity.id
_entity.type
_entity.pdbx_description
1 polymer ?
#
loop_
_entity_poly.entity_id
_entity_poly.type
_entity_poly.pdbx_seq_one_letter_code
_entity_poly.pdbx_strand_id
1 'polypeptide(L)'
;MSRGTSHLEESSDLVGSPYMRNAPVSGLVDDPVPTGGDDPHKVAMLGLTFDDVLLLPAASDVVPATADTSSQLTKKIRLKVPLVSSAMDTVTESRMAIAMARAGGMGVLHRNLPVAEQAGQVEMVKRSEAGMVTDPVTCRPDNTLAQVEALCARFRISG
;
A
#
# COMPACT_ATOMS: atom_id res chain seq x y z
N MET A 1 -73.83 17.96 8.26
CA MET A 1 -73.62 19.06 9.24
C MET A 1 -72.12 19.32 9.28
N SER A 2 -71.60 20.22 8.42
CA SER A 2 -71.25 21.63 8.74
C SER A 2 -70.06 21.68 9.71
N ARG A 3 -68.86 22.24 9.47
CA ARG A 3 -68.19 23.19 8.55
C ARG A 3 -66.67 22.93 8.76
N GLY A 4 -65.65 23.43 8.05
CA GLY A 4 -65.43 24.45 7.03
C GLY A 4 -63.91 24.41 6.71
N THR A 5 -63.52 24.44 5.42
CA THR A 5 -62.88 25.57 4.70
C THR A 5 -61.48 26.02 5.16
N SER A 6 -60.52 25.86 4.23
CA SER A 6 -59.39 26.75 3.85
C SER A 6 -58.26 26.97 4.87
N HIS A 7 -56.98 27.19 4.53
CA HIS A 7 -56.28 27.64 3.31
C HIS A 7 -54.76 27.30 3.45
N LEU A 8 -54.07 27.10 2.32
CA LEU A 8 -52.70 27.52 1.90
C LEU A 8 -51.55 27.54 2.93
N GLU A 9 -50.47 26.79 2.67
CA GLU A 9 -49.12 27.24 2.18
C GLU A 9 -48.13 27.15 3.35
N GLU A 10 -47.09 26.31 3.30
CA GLU A 10 -45.83 26.35 2.56
C GLU A 10 -44.66 26.84 3.45
N SER A 11 -43.55 26.12 3.32
CA SER A 11 -42.16 26.61 3.42
C SER A 11 -41.49 26.88 4.77
N SER A 12 -40.29 26.28 4.83
CA SER A 12 -39.02 26.81 5.32
C SER A 12 -38.81 26.99 6.82
N ASP A 13 -37.91 26.15 7.33
CA ASP A 13 -36.61 26.54 7.89
C ASP A 13 -36.57 27.84 8.71
N LEU A 14 -36.07 27.73 9.94
CA LEU A 14 -34.76 28.25 10.35
C LEU A 14 -34.57 28.18 11.88
N VAL A 15 -33.56 27.40 12.28
CA VAL A 15 -32.48 27.77 13.24
C VAL A 15 -32.83 28.06 14.70
N GLY A 16 -32.24 27.25 15.61
CA GLY A 16 -32.18 27.56 17.05
C GLY A 16 -31.41 26.56 17.91
N SER A 17 -30.08 26.51 17.75
CA SER A 17 -28.97 26.15 18.66
C SER A 17 -29.06 24.96 19.65
N PRO A 18 -27.97 24.16 19.76
CA PRO A 18 -27.84 23.02 20.65
C PRO A 18 -27.56 23.44 22.10
N TYR A 19 -27.87 22.56 23.04
CA TYR A 19 -27.64 22.58 24.50
C TYR A 19 -28.85 22.83 25.40
N MET A 20 -29.07 21.79 26.22
CA MET A 20 -29.85 21.68 27.45
C MET A 20 -31.38 21.52 27.37
N ARG A 21 -31.79 20.24 27.43
CA ARG A 21 -32.72 19.77 28.47
C ARG A 21 -32.43 18.29 28.77
N ASN A 22 -31.95 18.02 29.99
CA ASN A 22 -31.64 16.70 30.50
C ASN A 22 -32.91 15.82 30.53
N ALA A 23 -32.95 14.78 29.70
CA ALA A 23 -33.85 13.65 29.92
C ALA A 23 -33.17 12.67 30.90
N PRO A 24 -33.91 12.06 31.84
CA PRO A 24 -33.33 11.09 32.76
C PRO A 24 -32.82 9.89 31.97
N VAL A 25 -31.51 9.64 32.04
CA VAL A 25 -30.87 8.45 31.45
C VAL A 25 -31.22 7.24 32.31
N SER A 26 -32.45 6.76 32.16
CA SER A 26 -32.89 5.47 32.69
C SER A 26 -32.38 4.39 31.73
N GLY A 27 -31.22 3.81 32.05
CA GLY A 27 -30.60 2.75 31.26
C GLY A 27 -29.10 2.52 31.50
N LEU A 28 -28.47 3.18 32.48
CA LEU A 28 -27.03 3.06 32.75
C LEU A 28 -26.73 2.33 34.06
N VAL A 29 -27.02 1.03 34.13
CA VAL A 29 -26.31 0.03 34.96
C VAL A 29 -27.00 -1.32 34.73
N ASP A 30 -26.40 -2.17 33.89
CA ASP A 30 -26.49 -3.65 33.89
C ASP A 30 -26.43 -4.30 32.51
N ASP A 31 -26.32 -3.54 31.41
CA ASP A 31 -25.97 -4.15 30.12
C ASP A 31 -24.47 -4.49 30.12
N PRO A 32 -24.07 -5.77 30.13
CA PRO A 32 -22.67 -6.13 30.02
C PRO A 32 -22.15 -5.68 28.67
N VAL A 33 -21.30 -4.65 28.67
CA VAL A 33 -20.50 -4.29 27.49
C VAL A 33 -19.66 -5.52 27.16
N PRO A 34 -19.79 -6.13 25.96
CA PRO A 34 -18.99 -7.28 25.59
C PRO A 34 -17.54 -6.80 25.43
N THR A 35 -16.78 -6.78 26.52
CA THR A 35 -15.33 -6.53 26.50
C THR A 35 -14.58 -7.77 26.00
N GLY A 36 -15.23 -8.51 25.09
CA GLY A 36 -14.87 -9.83 24.60
C GLY A 36 -14.50 -10.88 25.65
N GLY A 37 -14.39 -10.59 26.95
CA GLY A 37 -13.73 -11.42 27.97
C GLY A 37 -14.50 -12.68 28.33
N ASP A 38 -15.79 -12.69 28.02
CA ASP A 38 -16.77 -13.66 28.54
C ASP A 38 -17.09 -14.77 27.54
N ASP A 39 -16.48 -14.74 26.34
CA ASP A 39 -16.63 -15.80 25.35
C ASP A 39 -15.51 -16.85 25.53
N PRO A 40 -15.83 -18.11 25.91
CA PRO A 40 -14.85 -19.20 25.99
C PRO A 40 -14.24 -19.56 24.62
N HIS A 41 -14.78 -19.05 23.51
CA HIS A 41 -14.19 -19.11 22.17
C HIS A 41 -13.42 -17.83 21.78
N LYS A 42 -13.26 -16.85 22.70
CA LYS A 42 -12.47 -15.63 22.48
C LYS A 42 -10.99 -15.91 22.25
N VAL A 43 -10.48 -16.95 22.90
CA VAL A 43 -9.06 -17.34 22.79
C VAL A 43 -8.88 -18.09 21.48
N ALA A 44 -8.20 -17.43 20.54
CA ALA A 44 -7.86 -18.00 19.25
C ALA A 44 -7.05 -19.31 19.41
N MET A 45 -7.14 -20.18 18.41
CA MET A 45 -6.37 -21.41 18.34
C MET A 45 -4.86 -21.15 18.45
N LEU A 46 -4.11 -22.18 18.85
CA LEU A 46 -2.66 -22.15 18.99
C LEU A 46 -1.99 -21.58 17.71
N GLY A 47 -1.26 -20.46 17.87
CA GLY A 47 -0.39 -19.90 16.85
C GLY A 47 1.06 -20.29 17.10
N LEU A 48 1.78 -20.62 16.03
CA LEU A 48 3.22 -20.92 16.07
C LEU A 48 4.00 -19.79 15.40
N THR A 49 5.14 -19.43 15.97
CA THR A 49 6.12 -18.50 15.41
C THR A 49 7.29 -19.30 14.80
N PHE A 50 8.26 -18.59 14.20
CA PHE A 50 9.41 -19.24 13.57
C PHE A 50 10.29 -19.99 14.58
N ASP A 51 10.40 -19.50 15.81
CA ASP A 51 11.26 -20.10 16.84
C ASP A 51 10.62 -21.31 17.53
N ASP A 52 9.32 -21.56 17.32
CA ASP A 52 8.60 -22.69 17.90
C ASP A 52 8.79 -24.00 17.11
N VAL A 53 9.36 -23.94 15.90
CA VAL A 53 9.43 -25.08 14.98
C VAL A 53 10.78 -25.21 14.28
N LEU A 54 11.10 -26.43 13.87
CA LEU A 54 12.29 -26.73 13.07
C LEU A 54 11.89 -27.56 11.84
N LEU A 55 12.61 -27.35 10.74
CA LEU A 55 12.52 -28.22 9.58
C LEU A 55 13.21 -29.55 9.89
N LEU A 56 12.47 -30.66 9.75
CA LEU A 56 13.04 -32.00 9.89
C LEU A 56 13.88 -32.33 8.63
N PRO A 57 15.18 -32.65 8.77
CA PRO A 57 15.99 -33.07 7.63
C PRO A 57 15.44 -34.35 7.00
N ALA A 58 15.53 -34.44 5.67
CA ALA A 58 15.16 -35.62 4.90
C ALA A 58 16.25 -35.93 3.86
N ALA A 59 16.28 -37.16 3.37
CA ALA A 59 17.16 -37.54 2.26
C ALA A 59 16.83 -36.69 1.03
N SER A 60 17.87 -36.18 0.36
CA SER A 60 17.73 -35.31 -0.82
C SER A 60 18.83 -35.64 -1.82
N ASP A 61 18.42 -35.85 -3.07
CA ASP A 61 19.33 -35.97 -4.22
C ASP A 61 19.59 -34.60 -4.89
N VAL A 62 18.98 -33.53 -4.37
CA VAL A 62 19.14 -32.16 -4.90
C VAL A 62 20.38 -31.51 -4.32
N VAL A 63 21.25 -31.02 -5.20
CA VAL A 63 22.38 -30.17 -4.83
C VAL A 63 21.86 -28.75 -4.53
N PRO A 64 22.21 -28.09 -3.42
CA PRO A 64 21.67 -26.78 -3.06
C PRO A 64 21.81 -25.71 -4.15
N ALA A 65 22.92 -25.72 -4.90
CA ALA A 65 23.17 -24.78 -5.98
C ALA A 65 22.22 -24.95 -7.20
N THR A 66 21.56 -26.09 -7.33
CA THR A 66 20.62 -26.38 -8.43
C THR A 66 19.16 -26.24 -8.02
N ALA A 67 18.88 -25.84 -6.78
CA ALA A 67 17.51 -25.65 -6.32
C ALA A 67 16.85 -24.45 -7.03
N ASP A 68 15.68 -24.68 -7.62
CA ASP A 68 14.86 -23.60 -8.18
C ASP A 68 14.16 -22.83 -7.05
N THR A 69 14.54 -21.57 -6.88
CA THR A 69 13.95 -20.67 -5.86
C THR A 69 12.86 -19.77 -6.43
N SER A 70 12.49 -19.95 -7.69
CA SER A 70 11.46 -19.14 -8.33
C SER A 70 10.10 -19.35 -7.68
N SER A 71 9.34 -18.25 -7.52
CA SER A 71 8.08 -18.27 -6.80
C SER A 71 7.04 -17.37 -7.45
N GLN A 72 5.77 -17.73 -7.27
CA GLN A 72 4.64 -17.01 -7.83
C GLN A 72 4.16 -15.95 -6.82
N LEU A 73 4.32 -14.66 -7.14
CA LEU A 73 3.85 -13.57 -6.28
C LEU A 73 2.37 -13.25 -6.51
N THR A 74 1.94 -13.22 -7.77
CA THR A 74 0.54 -12.98 -8.15
C THR A 74 0.15 -13.94 -9.27
N LYS A 75 -1.12 -13.99 -9.67
CA LYS A 75 -1.58 -14.80 -10.82
C LYS A 75 -0.80 -14.54 -12.13
N LYS A 76 -0.14 -13.38 -12.27
CA LYS A 76 0.55 -12.96 -13.49
C LYS A 76 2.06 -12.72 -13.31
N ILE A 77 2.56 -12.70 -12.07
CA ILE A 77 3.93 -12.31 -11.77
C ILE A 77 4.66 -13.45 -11.07
N ARG A 78 5.70 -13.97 -11.72
CA ARG A 78 6.66 -14.92 -11.18
C ARG A 78 7.99 -14.22 -10.92
N LEU A 79 8.58 -14.44 -9.76
CA LEU A 79 9.89 -13.96 -9.37
C LEU A 79 10.92 -15.08 -9.50
N LYS A 80 12.18 -14.73 -9.82
CA LYS A 80 13.29 -15.68 -9.81
C LYS A 80 13.78 -15.98 -8.40
N VAL A 81 13.64 -15.01 -7.50
CA VAL A 81 13.99 -15.10 -6.08
C VAL A 81 12.77 -14.70 -5.25
N PRO A 82 12.39 -15.44 -4.19
CA PRO A 82 11.14 -15.25 -3.46
C PRO A 82 11.27 -14.12 -2.42
N LEU A 83 11.85 -12.99 -2.82
CA LEU A 83 12.13 -11.84 -1.95
C LEU A 83 11.46 -10.58 -2.50
N VAL A 84 10.75 -9.89 -1.60
CA VAL A 84 10.08 -8.62 -1.86
C VAL A 84 10.47 -7.64 -0.77
N SER A 85 10.91 -6.43 -1.14
CA SER A 85 11.25 -5.41 -0.14
C SER A 85 10.00 -4.74 0.43
N SER A 86 10.06 -4.42 1.72
CA SER A 86 8.96 -3.76 2.45
C SER A 86 8.64 -2.37 1.90
N ALA A 87 7.36 -2.03 1.86
CA ALA A 87 6.85 -0.73 1.41
C ALA A 87 7.02 0.38 2.46
N MET A 88 8.24 0.58 2.94
CA MET A 88 8.61 1.56 3.98
C MET A 88 9.56 2.61 3.42
N ASP A 89 9.44 3.86 3.88
CA ASP A 89 10.27 4.99 3.44
C ASP A 89 11.76 4.78 3.71
N THR A 90 12.09 4.19 4.85
CA THR A 90 13.46 3.85 5.23
C THR A 90 14.03 2.64 4.50
N VAL A 91 13.21 1.94 3.71
CA VAL A 91 13.60 0.67 3.08
C VAL A 91 13.60 0.77 1.56
N THR A 92 12.49 1.20 0.96
CA THR A 92 12.26 1.03 -0.48
C THR A 92 11.89 2.31 -1.20
N GLU A 93 12.91 2.96 -1.72
CA GLU A 93 12.80 3.93 -2.82
C GLU A 93 13.30 3.31 -4.14
N SER A 94 13.30 4.12 -5.20
CA SER A 94 13.72 3.74 -6.57
C SER A 94 15.01 2.92 -6.62
N ARG A 95 16.04 3.31 -5.86
CA ARG A 95 17.34 2.61 -5.86
C ARG A 95 17.22 1.17 -5.36
N MET A 96 16.48 0.96 -4.27
CA MET A 96 16.26 -0.38 -3.71
C MET A 96 15.40 -1.21 -4.66
N ALA A 97 14.34 -0.62 -5.22
CA ALA A 97 13.48 -1.32 -6.16
C ALA A 97 14.22 -1.79 -7.42
N ILE A 98 15.13 -0.98 -7.97
CA ILE A 98 16.01 -1.37 -9.08
C ILE A 98 16.94 -2.52 -8.67
N ALA A 99 17.56 -2.43 -7.49
CA ALA A 99 18.47 -3.46 -6.99
C ALA A 99 17.75 -4.81 -6.80
N MET A 100 16.56 -4.80 -6.18
CA MET A 100 15.73 -5.99 -5.99
C MET A 100 15.33 -6.62 -7.33
N ALA A 101 14.91 -5.81 -8.30
CA ALA A 101 14.55 -6.30 -9.64
C ALA A 101 15.74 -6.97 -10.35
N ARG A 102 16.93 -6.37 -10.26
CA ARG A 102 18.17 -6.94 -10.83
C ARG A 102 18.58 -8.25 -10.17
N ALA A 103 18.37 -8.37 -8.86
CA ALA A 103 18.59 -9.61 -8.12
C ALA A 103 17.54 -10.70 -8.42
N GLY A 104 16.48 -10.39 -9.17
CA GLY A 104 15.40 -11.33 -9.52
C GLY A 104 14.22 -11.34 -8.56
N GLY A 105 14.18 -10.40 -7.60
CA GLY A 105 13.06 -10.16 -6.69
C GLY A 105 12.20 -8.96 -7.11
N MET A 106 11.50 -8.35 -6.15
CA MET A 106 10.66 -7.17 -6.37
C MET A 106 10.85 -6.13 -5.27
N GLY A 107 10.77 -4.84 -5.63
CA GLY A 107 10.67 -3.77 -4.64
C GLY A 107 9.30 -3.10 -4.69
N VAL A 108 8.72 -2.84 -3.52
CA VAL A 108 7.45 -2.11 -3.38
C VAL A 108 7.74 -0.72 -2.83
N LEU A 109 7.48 0.31 -3.62
CA LEU A 109 7.68 1.70 -3.19
C LEU A 109 6.70 2.04 -2.07
N HIS A 110 7.19 2.73 -1.05
CA HIS A 110 6.36 3.24 0.04
C HIS A 110 5.42 4.35 -0.44
N ARG A 111 4.40 4.66 0.38
CA ARG A 111 3.38 5.68 0.09
C ARG A 111 3.57 7.00 0.86
N ASN A 112 4.71 7.17 1.54
CA ASN A 112 5.02 8.38 2.33
C ASN A 112 5.61 9.47 1.41
N LEU A 113 4.99 9.69 0.25
CA LEU A 113 5.38 10.66 -0.77
C LEU A 113 4.12 11.22 -1.43
N PRO A 114 4.16 12.47 -1.92
CA PRO A 114 3.16 12.95 -2.88
C PRO A 114 3.06 12.02 -4.10
N VAL A 115 1.86 11.90 -4.67
CA VAL A 115 1.59 11.01 -5.81
C VAL A 115 2.53 11.26 -6.99
N ALA A 116 2.82 12.54 -7.29
CA ALA A 116 3.72 12.92 -8.37
C ALA A 116 5.17 12.42 -8.15
N GLU A 117 5.64 12.45 -6.91
CA GLU A 117 6.99 12.01 -6.56
C GLU A 117 7.09 10.48 -6.58
N GLN A 118 6.09 9.78 -6.05
CA GLN A 118 6.01 8.33 -6.16
C GLN A 118 5.96 7.87 -7.62
N ALA A 119 5.20 8.55 -8.48
CA ALA A 119 5.16 8.27 -9.92
C ALA A 119 6.53 8.50 -10.59
N GLY A 120 7.24 9.56 -10.20
CA GLY A 120 8.62 9.80 -10.64
C GLY A 120 9.58 8.69 -10.22
N GLN A 121 9.41 8.14 -9.01
CA GLN A 121 10.17 6.98 -8.56
C GLN A 121 9.87 5.72 -9.40
N VAL A 122 8.59 5.43 -9.67
CA VAL A 122 8.19 4.33 -10.57
C VAL A 122 8.82 4.50 -11.95
N GLU A 123 8.77 5.72 -12.51
CA GLU A 123 9.37 6.03 -13.81
C GLU A 123 10.87 5.69 -13.85
N MET A 124 11.62 6.12 -12.84
CA MET A 124 13.05 5.80 -12.73
C MET A 124 13.31 4.29 -12.70
N VAL A 125 12.50 3.53 -11.94
CA VAL A 125 12.63 2.06 -11.87
C VAL A 125 12.37 1.43 -13.24
N LYS A 126 11.27 1.82 -13.91
CA LYS A 126 10.88 1.24 -15.20
C LYS A 126 11.86 1.58 -16.33
N ARG A 127 12.50 2.75 -16.29
CA ARG A 127 13.49 3.19 -17.28
C ARG A 127 14.92 2.70 -17.02
N SER A 128 15.20 2.07 -15.87
CA SER A 128 16.56 1.69 -15.48
C SER A 128 17.26 0.64 -16.38
N GLU A 129 16.50 -0.13 -17.17
CA GLU A 129 17.02 -1.06 -18.19
C GLU A 129 16.19 -1.01 -19.47
N ALA A 130 15.15 -1.87 -19.59
CA ALA A 130 14.40 -2.03 -20.84
C ALA A 130 13.54 -0.81 -21.21
N GLY A 131 13.07 -0.02 -20.23
CA GLY A 131 12.22 1.14 -20.50
C GLY A 131 12.91 2.26 -21.28
N MET A 132 14.24 2.39 -21.17
CA MET A 132 15.02 3.40 -21.92
C MET A 132 15.03 3.11 -23.42
N VAL A 133 14.90 1.84 -23.82
CA VAL A 133 14.92 1.42 -25.24
C VAL A 133 13.57 1.70 -25.90
N THR A 134 12.47 1.46 -25.19
CA THR A 134 11.12 1.64 -25.75
C THR A 134 10.62 3.09 -25.70
N ASP A 135 11.11 3.88 -24.76
CA ASP A 135 10.74 5.30 -24.59
C ASP A 135 11.99 6.10 -24.21
N PRO A 136 12.79 6.54 -25.20
CA PRO A 136 14.07 7.18 -24.94
C PRO A 136 13.89 8.62 -24.44
N VAL A 137 14.77 9.04 -23.54
CA VAL A 137 14.90 10.45 -23.17
C VAL A 137 15.57 11.18 -24.32
N THR A 138 14.89 12.20 -24.87
CA THR A 138 15.38 12.99 -26.01
C THR A 138 15.61 14.44 -25.61
N CYS A 139 16.60 15.09 -26.23
CA CYS A 139 16.82 16.52 -26.13
C CYS A 139 16.57 17.18 -27.49
N ARG A 140 16.17 18.44 -27.47
CA ARG A 140 15.98 19.27 -28.65
C ARG A 140 17.20 20.16 -28.87
N PRO A 141 17.45 20.61 -30.11
CA PRO A 141 18.58 21.50 -30.41
C PRO A 141 18.60 22.82 -29.62
N ASP A 142 17.43 23.26 -29.15
CA ASP A 142 17.23 24.48 -28.36
C ASP A 142 17.42 24.26 -26.84
N ASN A 143 17.61 23.02 -26.38
CA ASN A 143 17.88 22.78 -24.96
C ASN A 143 19.25 23.33 -24.55
N THR A 144 19.30 23.94 -23.37
CA THR A 144 20.57 24.40 -22.80
C THR A 144 21.38 23.21 -22.28
N LEU A 145 22.70 23.34 -22.22
CA LEU A 145 23.57 22.32 -21.63
C LEU A 145 23.13 21.94 -20.21
N ALA A 146 22.71 22.92 -19.41
CA ALA A 146 22.21 22.68 -18.05
C ALA A 146 20.94 21.81 -18.01
N GLN A 147 20.03 21.96 -18.99
CA GLN A 147 18.83 21.12 -19.10
C GLN A 147 19.19 19.68 -19.45
N VAL A 148 20.13 19.51 -20.37
CA VAL A 148 20.62 18.17 -20.77
C VAL A 148 21.34 17.50 -19.60
N GLU A 149 22.20 18.23 -18.89
CA GLU A 149 22.91 17.72 -17.72
C GLU A 149 21.95 17.29 -16.59
N ALA A 150 20.90 18.07 -16.34
CA ALA A 150 19.86 17.70 -15.38
C ALA A 150 19.11 16.41 -15.77
N LEU A 151 18.80 16.22 -17.07
CA LEU A 151 18.19 14.99 -17.58
C LEU A 151 19.12 13.78 -17.40
N CYS A 152 20.38 13.92 -17.80
CA CYS A 152 21.39 12.88 -17.65
C CYS A 152 21.60 12.50 -16.17
N ALA A 153 21.66 13.49 -15.27
CA ALA A 153 21.80 13.28 -13.83
C ALA A 153 20.60 12.55 -13.23
N ARG A 154 19.37 12.92 -13.63
CA ARG A 154 18.13 12.31 -13.12
C ARG A 154 18.04 10.83 -13.46
N PHE A 155 18.36 10.45 -14.69
CA PHE A 155 18.24 9.05 -15.15
C PHE A 155 19.55 8.26 -15.05
N ARG A 156 20.66 8.90 -14.66
CA ARG A 156 22.01 8.32 -14.58
C ARG A 156 22.47 7.70 -15.91
N ILE A 157 22.35 8.46 -16.99
CA ILE A 157 22.76 8.08 -18.35
C ILE A 157 23.73 9.10 -18.94
N SER A 158 24.61 8.67 -19.85
CA SER A 158 25.60 9.53 -20.50
C SER A 158 25.31 9.85 -21.98
N GLY A 159 24.30 9.24 -22.59
CA GLY A 159 23.99 9.33 -24.03
C GLY A 159 24.19 8.00 -24.74
#